data_AF-A0A1Q3HHD4-F1
#
_entry.id   AF-A0A1Q3HHD4-F1
#
_cell.length_a   1.000
_cell.length_b   1.000
_cell.length_c   1.000
_cell.angle_alpha   90.00
_cell.angle_beta   90.00
_cell.angle_gamma   90.00
#
_symmetry.space_group_name_H-M   'P 1'
#
loop_
_entity.id
_entity.type
_entity.pdbx_description
1 polymer ?
#
loop_
_entity_poly.entity_id
_entity_poly.type
_entity_poly.pdbx_seq_one_letter_code
_entity_poly.pdbx_strand_id
1 'polypeptide(L)'
;MNPKDILYSLPTLSKDIPGIEEGSTKPGQQVLELHEDDWRQIELVAHTLEASIENELRAVALIHQKHRQSAGFNAIHLRKEVPSPLAGTWLTLDELRKHLGETASWLDGVSFQGVAGLVAGGFAVKQPSGLTLYGLQRGGRVQVLALRSPKGLTGAEGDIRLVAEFATRHQLYLVDWCRVDQFPPTAEYFQEWLSGRS
;
A
#
# COMPACT_ATOMS: atom_id res chain seq x y z
N MET A 1 18.48 27.39 -8.88
CA MET A 1 18.15 26.14 -8.15
C MET A 1 19.10 25.07 -8.66
N ASN A 2 19.99 24.53 -7.82
CA ASN A 2 20.90 23.47 -8.24
C ASN A 2 20.14 22.13 -8.14
N PRO A 3 20.18 21.23 -9.14
CA PRO A 3 19.53 19.92 -9.04
C PRO A 3 19.99 19.11 -7.81
N LYS A 4 21.19 19.40 -7.30
CA LYS A 4 21.74 18.81 -6.07
C LYS A 4 21.08 19.29 -4.78
N ASP A 5 20.23 20.32 -4.84
CA ASP A 5 19.45 20.83 -3.71
C ASP A 5 18.04 20.23 -3.67
N ILE A 6 17.67 19.37 -4.63
CA ILE A 6 16.37 18.71 -4.67
C ILE A 6 16.37 17.57 -3.66
N LEU A 7 15.56 17.73 -2.61
CA LEU A 7 15.36 16.70 -1.59
C LEU A 7 14.24 15.75 -2.03
N TYR A 8 14.37 14.50 -1.63
CA TYR A 8 13.29 13.52 -1.70
C TYR A 8 12.20 13.86 -0.68
N SER A 9 10.94 13.69 -1.07
CA SER A 9 9.79 13.89 -0.18
C SER A 9 9.54 12.69 0.74
N LEU A 10 9.94 11.49 0.32
CA LEU A 10 9.75 10.23 1.02
C LEU A 10 11.10 9.65 1.48
N PRO A 11 11.14 8.92 2.60
CA PRO A 11 12.36 8.26 3.06
C PRO A 11 12.63 6.93 2.31
N THR A 12 11.63 6.40 1.60
CA THR A 12 11.73 5.09 0.97
C THR A 12 10.76 4.92 -0.20
N LEU A 13 11.14 4.09 -1.16
CA LEU A 13 10.29 3.67 -2.29
C LEU A 13 10.34 2.15 -2.44
N SER A 14 9.26 1.56 -2.97
CA SER A 14 9.31 0.19 -3.48
C SER A 14 10.28 0.16 -4.68
N LYS A 15 11.22 -0.79 -4.70
CA LYS A 15 12.07 -0.98 -5.88
C LYS A 15 11.28 -1.45 -7.10
N ASP A 16 10.26 -2.28 -6.86
CA ASP A 16 9.45 -2.86 -7.92
C ASP A 16 8.19 -2.04 -8.16
N ILE A 17 7.98 -1.66 -9.41
CA ILE A 17 6.85 -0.89 -9.89
C ILE A 17 6.22 -1.69 -11.02
N PRO A 18 4.91 -1.97 -10.96
CA PRO A 18 4.27 -2.81 -11.96
C PRO A 18 4.19 -2.10 -13.32
N GLY A 19 4.32 -2.88 -14.39
CA GLY A 19 4.13 -2.40 -15.75
C GLY A 19 2.67 -2.02 -16.04
N ILE A 20 2.49 -1.35 -17.17
CA ILE A 20 1.18 -0.96 -17.71
C ILE A 20 0.67 -2.08 -18.62
N GLU A 21 -0.63 -2.38 -18.54
CA GLU A 21 -1.31 -3.33 -19.41
C GLU A 21 -1.35 -2.80 -20.84
N GLU A 22 -0.86 -3.59 -21.79
CA GLU A 22 -0.76 -3.18 -23.19
C GLU A 22 -2.15 -2.96 -23.79
N GLY A 23 -2.34 -1.84 -24.50
CA GLY A 23 -3.62 -1.47 -25.12
C GLY A 23 -4.71 -1.00 -24.14
N SER A 24 -4.43 -0.95 -22.82
CA SER A 24 -5.35 -0.40 -21.84
C SER A 24 -5.44 1.14 -21.91
N THR A 25 -6.57 1.70 -21.46
CA THR A 25 -6.83 3.15 -21.50
C THR A 25 -7.59 3.60 -20.26
N LYS A 26 -7.15 4.69 -19.63
CA LYS A 26 -7.74 5.31 -18.43
C LYS A 26 -8.96 6.21 -18.73
N PRO A 27 -9.00 7.03 -19.80
CA PRO A 27 -10.13 7.90 -20.07
C PRO A 27 -11.49 7.18 -20.05
N GLY A 28 -12.43 7.74 -19.28
CA GLY A 28 -13.78 7.19 -19.12
C GLY A 28 -13.92 6.09 -18.07
N GLN A 29 -12.83 5.68 -17.42
CA GLN A 29 -12.84 4.66 -16.36
C GLN A 29 -12.77 5.29 -14.96
N GLN A 30 -13.35 4.59 -13.99
CA GLN A 30 -13.20 4.89 -12.57
C GLN A 30 -12.02 4.10 -12.03
N VAL A 31 -10.86 4.74 -11.91
CA VAL A 31 -9.61 4.10 -11.48
C VAL A 31 -9.09 4.70 -10.17
N LEU A 32 -8.31 3.92 -9.43
CA LEU A 32 -7.44 4.49 -8.41
C LEU A 32 -6.20 5.09 -9.08
N GLU A 33 -6.07 6.41 -9.06
CA GLU A 33 -4.88 7.10 -9.57
C GLU A 33 -3.87 7.38 -8.45
N LEU A 34 -2.64 6.88 -8.61
CA LEU A 34 -1.54 6.98 -7.64
C LEU A 34 -0.37 7.77 -8.24
N HIS A 35 0.39 8.47 -7.40
CA HIS A 35 1.75 8.80 -7.79
C HIS A 35 2.58 7.51 -7.78
N GLU A 36 3.54 7.37 -8.70
CA GLU A 36 4.39 6.17 -8.77
C GLU A 36 5.13 5.92 -7.46
N ASP A 37 5.65 6.99 -6.85
CA ASP A 37 6.29 6.93 -5.51
C ASP A 37 5.37 6.46 -4.38
N ASP A 38 4.03 6.57 -4.52
CA ASP A 38 3.09 6.12 -3.50
C ASP A 38 2.81 4.61 -3.57
N TRP A 39 3.36 3.92 -4.59
CA TRP A 39 3.17 2.49 -4.77
C TRP A 39 3.67 1.68 -3.56
N ARG A 40 2.76 0.91 -2.96
CA ARG A 40 3.03 0.02 -1.82
C ARG A 40 3.68 0.73 -0.62
N GLN A 41 3.35 2.00 -0.35
CA GLN A 41 3.85 2.68 0.86
C GLN A 41 3.15 2.21 2.14
N ILE A 42 1.89 1.78 2.03
CA ILE A 42 1.15 1.11 3.10
C ILE A 42 0.61 -0.19 2.52
N GLU A 43 0.98 -1.33 3.10
CA GLU A 43 0.57 -2.63 2.57
C GLU A 43 0.39 -3.72 3.61
N LEU A 44 -0.34 -4.76 3.20
CA LEU A 44 -0.46 -6.01 3.95
C LEU A 44 0.63 -6.98 3.51
N VAL A 45 1.40 -7.50 4.46
CA VAL A 45 2.54 -8.39 4.23
C VAL A 45 2.40 -9.64 5.10
N ALA A 46 2.67 -10.82 4.53
CA ALA A 46 2.57 -12.09 5.26
C ALA A 46 3.52 -12.13 6.47
N HIS A 47 3.04 -12.69 7.59
CA HIS A 47 3.84 -12.83 8.81
C HIS A 47 5.13 -13.64 8.59
N THR A 48 5.14 -14.54 7.60
CA THR A 48 6.33 -15.32 7.20
C THR A 48 7.50 -14.46 6.72
N LEU A 49 7.26 -13.17 6.43
CA LEU A 49 8.26 -12.21 5.96
C LEU A 49 8.70 -11.22 7.06
N GLU A 50 8.38 -11.48 8.33
CA GLU A 50 8.71 -10.60 9.48
C GLU A 50 10.17 -10.12 9.48
N ALA A 51 11.13 -11.04 9.37
CA ALA A 51 12.55 -10.67 9.35
C ALA A 51 12.93 -9.73 8.19
N SER A 52 12.32 -9.92 7.01
CA SER A 52 12.52 -9.02 5.87
C SER A 52 11.87 -7.65 6.11
N ILE A 53 10.69 -7.62 6.72
CA ILE A 53 10.01 -6.37 7.11
C ILE A 53 10.90 -5.59 8.09
N GLU A 54 11.38 -6.22 9.15
CA GLU A 54 12.23 -5.59 10.16
C GLU A 54 13.54 -5.02 9.57
N ASN A 55 14.17 -5.75 8.65
CA ASN A 55 15.37 -5.28 7.96
C ASN A 55 15.11 -4.03 7.13
N GLU A 56 14.02 -4.02 6.36
CA GLU A 56 13.60 -2.88 5.57
C GLU A 56 13.26 -1.68 6.47
N LEU A 57 12.46 -1.88 7.51
CA LEU A 57 12.11 -0.81 8.46
C LEU A 57 13.34 -0.24 9.15
N ARG A 58 14.31 -1.08 9.55
CA ARG A 58 15.59 -0.61 10.11
C ARG A 58 16.37 0.25 9.12
N ALA A 59 16.38 -0.11 7.85
CA ALA A 59 17.03 0.68 6.81
C ALA A 59 16.32 2.02 6.59
N VAL A 60 14.99 2.05 6.59
CA VAL A 60 14.22 3.31 6.49
C VAL A 60 14.42 4.19 7.73
N ALA A 61 14.48 3.60 8.93
CA ALA A 61 14.79 4.33 10.17
C ALA A 61 16.13 5.06 10.08
N LEU A 62 17.14 4.44 9.45
CA LEU A 62 18.44 5.09 9.20
C LEU A 62 18.33 6.28 8.23
N ILE A 63 17.42 6.23 7.24
CA ILE A 63 17.14 7.39 6.37
C ILE A 63 16.55 8.54 7.17
N HIS A 64 15.58 8.26 8.05
CA HIS A 64 15.04 9.28 8.96
C HIS A 64 16.12 9.89 9.85
N GLN A 65 16.96 9.06 10.45
CA GLN A 65 17.98 9.52 11.39
C GLN A 65 19.10 10.33 10.72
N LYS A 66 19.58 9.89 9.55
CA LYS A 66 20.85 10.40 8.98
C LYS A 66 20.68 11.29 7.77
N HIS A 67 19.53 11.24 7.10
CA HIS A 67 19.34 11.86 5.79
C HIS A 67 18.22 12.89 5.76
N ARG A 68 17.53 13.12 6.88
CA ARG A 68 16.54 14.20 7.00
C ARG A 68 17.23 15.57 6.91
N GLN A 69 16.75 16.40 5.99
CA GLN A 69 17.20 17.78 5.81
C GLN A 69 15.96 18.67 5.63
N SER A 70 15.68 19.55 6.59
CA SER A 70 14.45 20.37 6.61
C SER A 70 13.17 19.50 6.45
N ALA A 71 12.35 19.78 5.44
CA ALA A 71 11.10 19.06 5.17
C ALA A 71 11.27 17.76 4.36
N GLY A 72 12.46 17.44 3.85
CA GLY A 72 12.70 16.28 2.99
C GLY A 72 13.95 15.48 3.38
N PHE A 73 14.41 14.63 2.47
CA PHE A 73 15.56 13.74 2.65
C PHE A 73 16.59 13.92 1.54
N ASN A 74 17.88 13.84 1.86
CA ASN A 74 18.96 13.89 0.87
C ASN A 74 19.39 12.50 0.35
N ALA A 75 18.78 11.44 0.88
CA ALA A 75 18.89 10.07 0.40
C ALA A 75 17.56 9.32 0.65
N ILE A 76 17.38 8.21 -0.05
CA ILE A 76 16.23 7.31 0.13
C ILE A 76 16.69 5.86 0.21
N HIS A 77 15.86 5.02 0.80
CA HIS A 77 16.02 3.59 0.80
C HIS A 77 15.09 2.91 -0.21
N LEU A 78 15.63 2.11 -1.14
CA LEU A 78 14.84 1.34 -2.09
C LEU A 78 14.58 -0.07 -1.55
N ARG A 79 13.32 -0.37 -1.23
CA ARG A 79 12.91 -1.64 -0.62
C ARG A 79 12.95 -2.79 -1.64
N LYS A 80 13.61 -3.89 -1.29
CA LYS A 80 13.84 -5.05 -2.17
C LYS A 80 13.73 -6.41 -1.48
N GLU A 81 13.68 -6.45 -0.15
CA GLU A 81 13.62 -7.69 0.64
C GLU A 81 12.19 -8.25 0.76
N VAL A 82 11.18 -7.48 0.33
CA VAL A 82 9.77 -7.89 0.25
C VAL A 82 9.23 -7.77 -1.19
N PRO A 83 9.78 -8.53 -2.17
CA PRO A 83 9.33 -8.47 -3.57
C PRO A 83 7.98 -9.16 -3.80
N SER A 84 7.55 -10.02 -2.88
CA SER A 84 6.28 -10.76 -2.95
C SER A 84 5.61 -10.73 -1.58
N PRO A 85 4.88 -9.64 -1.24
CA PRO A 85 4.42 -9.39 0.12
C PRO A 85 3.44 -10.45 0.63
N LEU A 86 2.75 -11.18 -0.24
CA LEU A 86 1.83 -12.26 0.13
C LEU A 86 2.42 -13.67 -0.10
N ALA A 87 3.76 -13.79 -0.14
CA ALA A 87 4.42 -15.09 -0.26
C ALA A 87 4.04 -16.02 0.91
N GLY A 88 3.68 -17.26 0.60
CA GLY A 88 3.17 -18.22 1.58
C GLY A 88 1.68 -18.09 1.92
N THR A 89 1.00 -17.00 1.52
CA THR A 89 -0.45 -16.81 1.77
C THR A 89 -1.25 -16.99 0.49
N TRP A 90 -2.23 -17.91 0.49
CA TRP A 90 -3.17 -18.03 -0.61
C TRP A 90 -4.34 -17.05 -0.42
N LEU A 91 -4.54 -16.18 -1.40
CA LEU A 91 -5.62 -15.21 -1.41
C LEU A 91 -6.10 -14.95 -2.84
N THR A 92 -7.41 -14.96 -3.03
CA THR A 92 -8.07 -14.64 -4.30
C THR A 92 -8.85 -13.33 -4.22
N LEU A 93 -9.10 -12.68 -5.37
CA LEU A 93 -9.99 -11.51 -5.38
C LEU A 93 -11.44 -11.85 -5.01
N ASP A 94 -11.90 -13.07 -5.28
CA ASP A 94 -13.25 -13.50 -4.91
C ASP A 94 -13.43 -13.60 -3.39
N GLU A 95 -12.41 -14.10 -2.68
CA GLU A 95 -12.39 -14.10 -1.21
C GLU A 95 -12.39 -12.68 -0.65
N LEU A 96 -11.56 -11.79 -1.21
CA LEU A 96 -11.54 -10.38 -0.82
C LEU A 96 -12.90 -9.72 -1.06
N ARG A 97 -13.53 -9.95 -2.21
CA ARG A 97 -14.86 -9.41 -2.54
C ARG A 97 -15.94 -9.91 -1.58
N LYS A 98 -15.95 -11.20 -1.27
CA LYS A 98 -16.89 -11.77 -0.29
C LYS A 98 -16.70 -11.19 1.10
N HIS A 99 -15.45 -10.97 1.51
CA HIS A 99 -15.14 -10.42 2.83
C HIS A 99 -15.52 -8.95 2.97
N LEU A 100 -15.23 -8.13 1.96
CA LEU A 100 -15.55 -6.71 1.96
C LEU A 100 -17.04 -6.40 1.81
N GLY A 101 -17.81 -7.35 1.28
CA GLY A 101 -19.26 -7.22 1.13
C GLY A 101 -19.71 -6.31 -0.02
N GLU A 102 -21.02 -6.13 -0.13
CA GLU A 102 -21.66 -5.44 -1.27
C GLU A 102 -21.56 -3.91 -1.21
N THR A 103 -21.25 -3.35 -0.05
CA THR A 103 -21.10 -1.90 0.14
C THR A 103 -19.77 -1.37 -0.42
N ALA A 104 -18.84 -2.26 -0.75
CA ALA A 104 -17.55 -1.92 -1.33
C ALA A 104 -17.66 -1.62 -2.84
N SER A 105 -17.19 -0.46 -3.26
CA SER A 105 -17.18 -0.04 -4.66
C SER A 105 -15.90 -0.49 -5.36
N TRP A 106 -16.03 -1.45 -6.27
CA TRP A 106 -14.91 -1.92 -7.09
C TRP A 106 -14.64 -0.95 -8.25
N LEU A 107 -13.37 -0.63 -8.45
CA LEU A 107 -12.89 0.27 -9.49
C LEU A 107 -12.41 -0.54 -10.71
N ASP A 108 -12.30 0.13 -11.86
CA ASP A 108 -11.86 -0.47 -13.12
C ASP A 108 -10.37 -0.85 -13.12
N GLY A 109 -9.59 -0.35 -12.16
CA GLY A 109 -8.19 -0.71 -11.99
C GLY A 109 -7.39 0.32 -11.20
N VAL A 110 -6.06 0.26 -11.37
CA VAL A 110 -5.09 1.22 -10.84
C VAL A 110 -4.38 1.89 -12.02
N SER A 111 -4.10 3.18 -11.92
CA SER A 111 -3.25 3.92 -12.87
C SER A 111 -2.24 4.77 -12.12
N PHE A 112 -1.13 5.08 -12.78
CA PHE A 112 -0.23 6.13 -12.31
C PHE A 112 -0.60 7.49 -12.89
N GLN A 113 -0.31 8.56 -12.14
CA GLN A 113 -0.47 9.94 -12.59
C GLN A 113 0.37 10.20 -13.85
N GLY A 114 -0.19 10.93 -14.82
CA GLY A 114 0.49 11.20 -16.09
C GLY A 114 0.57 10.01 -17.06
N VAL A 115 0.09 8.82 -16.66
CA VAL A 115 0.05 7.63 -17.51
C VAL A 115 -1.37 7.41 -18.06
N ALA A 116 -1.46 7.04 -19.35
CA ALA A 116 -2.73 6.87 -20.05
C ALA A 116 -3.35 5.47 -19.92
N GLY A 117 -2.59 4.47 -19.47
CA GLY A 117 -3.05 3.08 -19.31
C GLY A 117 -3.21 2.65 -17.85
N LEU A 118 -3.66 1.41 -17.67
CA LEU A 118 -3.85 0.77 -16.38
C LEU A 118 -2.63 -0.07 -15.99
N VAL A 119 -2.40 -0.24 -14.70
CA VAL A 119 -1.43 -1.18 -14.16
C VAL A 119 -1.85 -2.62 -14.50
N ALA A 120 -0.92 -3.40 -15.05
CA ALA A 120 -1.15 -4.78 -15.48
C ALA A 120 -1.55 -5.69 -14.30
N GLY A 121 -2.73 -6.30 -14.40
CA GLY A 121 -3.35 -7.08 -13.31
C GLY A 121 -3.74 -6.25 -12.08
N GLY A 122 -3.79 -4.92 -12.22
CA GLY A 122 -4.17 -4.00 -11.15
C GLY A 122 -5.65 -4.10 -10.79
N PHE A 123 -5.95 -4.02 -9.49
CA PHE A 123 -7.31 -3.88 -8.99
C PHE A 123 -7.37 -2.82 -7.88
N ALA A 124 -8.54 -2.23 -7.69
CA ALA A 124 -8.81 -1.36 -6.55
C ALA A 124 -10.27 -1.47 -6.09
N VAL A 125 -10.48 -1.30 -4.80
CA VAL A 125 -11.79 -1.33 -4.15
C VAL A 125 -11.86 -0.27 -3.06
N LYS A 126 -12.85 0.60 -3.17
CA LYS A 126 -13.10 1.71 -2.25
C LYS A 126 -14.20 1.31 -1.27
N GLN A 127 -13.89 1.40 0.02
CA GLN A 127 -14.85 1.20 1.10
C GLN A 127 -15.71 2.46 1.34
N PRO A 128 -16.87 2.34 2.01
CA PRO A 128 -17.77 3.47 2.28
C PRO A 128 -17.12 4.68 2.95
N SER A 129 -16.18 4.48 3.90
CA SER A 129 -15.46 5.59 4.54
C SER A 129 -14.56 6.34 3.57
N GLY A 130 -14.16 5.72 2.46
CA GLY A 130 -13.19 6.24 1.51
C GLY A 130 -11.83 5.56 1.59
N LEU A 131 -11.60 4.68 2.58
CA LEU A 131 -10.44 3.78 2.59
C LEU A 131 -10.41 2.94 1.31
N THR A 132 -9.29 2.92 0.59
CA THR A 132 -9.16 2.17 -0.65
C THR A 132 -8.12 1.08 -0.49
N LEU A 133 -8.48 -0.16 -0.79
CA LEU A 133 -7.54 -1.26 -0.96
C LEU A 133 -7.23 -1.40 -2.44
N TYR A 134 -5.99 -1.71 -2.78
CA TYR A 134 -5.54 -1.89 -4.15
C TYR A 134 -4.41 -2.91 -4.25
N GLY A 135 -4.09 -3.36 -5.45
CA GLY A 135 -3.00 -4.30 -5.59
C GLY A 135 -2.91 -4.92 -6.96
N LEU A 136 -2.28 -6.10 -7.00
CA LEU A 136 -2.06 -6.87 -8.22
C LEU A 136 -2.65 -8.27 -8.05
N GLN A 137 -3.32 -8.77 -9.08
CA GLN A 137 -3.68 -10.17 -9.23
C GLN A 137 -2.96 -10.76 -10.44
N ARG A 138 -2.45 -11.99 -10.28
CA ARG A 138 -1.96 -12.82 -11.39
C ARG A 138 -2.36 -14.28 -11.19
N GLY A 139 -2.84 -14.93 -12.25
CA GLY A 139 -3.26 -16.33 -12.19
C GLY A 139 -4.35 -16.62 -11.15
N GLY A 140 -5.29 -15.69 -10.96
CA GLY A 140 -6.38 -15.81 -9.97
C GLY A 140 -5.97 -15.55 -8.52
N ARG A 141 -4.70 -15.21 -8.26
CA ARG A 141 -4.16 -14.96 -6.91
C ARG A 141 -3.73 -13.52 -6.73
N VAL A 142 -4.11 -12.92 -5.61
CA VAL A 142 -3.63 -11.62 -5.16
C VAL A 142 -2.15 -11.74 -4.79
N GLN A 143 -1.31 -10.92 -5.41
CA GLN A 143 0.14 -10.87 -5.21
C GLN A 143 0.55 -9.71 -4.30
N VAL A 144 -0.18 -8.60 -4.39
CA VAL A 144 0.00 -7.37 -3.60
C VAL A 144 -1.37 -6.95 -3.09
N LEU A 145 -1.44 -6.53 -1.83
CA LEU A 145 -2.61 -5.88 -1.25
C LEU A 145 -2.15 -4.69 -0.41
N ALA A 146 -2.34 -3.50 -0.95
CA ALA A 146 -1.91 -2.23 -0.41
C ALA A 146 -3.10 -1.33 -0.09
N LEU A 147 -2.86 -0.28 0.69
CA LEU A 147 -3.89 0.62 1.16
C LEU A 147 -3.57 2.06 0.82
N ARG A 148 -4.63 2.82 0.54
CA ARG A 148 -4.61 4.26 0.46
C ARG A 148 -5.71 4.81 1.34
N SER A 149 -5.32 5.63 2.31
CA SER A 149 -6.25 6.37 3.14
C SER A 149 -6.21 7.86 2.76
N PRO A 150 -7.36 8.51 2.53
CA PRO A 150 -7.40 9.96 2.38
C PRO A 150 -7.04 10.64 3.71
N LYS A 151 -6.40 11.81 3.64
CA LYS A 151 -6.13 12.62 4.83
C LYS A 151 -7.45 13.00 5.51
N GLY A 152 -7.51 12.85 6.83
CA GLY A 152 -8.69 13.23 7.62
C GLY A 152 -9.87 12.28 7.45
N LEU A 153 -9.62 11.00 7.13
CA LEU A 153 -10.64 9.95 7.10
C LEU A 153 -11.42 9.92 8.44
N THR A 154 -12.75 9.99 8.38
CA THR A 154 -13.65 9.92 9.55
C THR A 154 -14.66 8.78 9.35
N GLY A 155 -15.20 8.24 10.45
CA GLY A 155 -16.23 7.19 10.41
C GLY A 155 -15.78 5.88 9.77
N ALA A 156 -14.49 5.55 9.88
CA ALA A 156 -13.90 4.37 9.26
C ALA A 156 -13.89 3.13 10.17
N GLU A 157 -14.50 3.16 11.36
CA GLU A 157 -14.39 2.06 12.32
C GLU A 157 -14.88 0.72 11.76
N GLY A 158 -15.93 0.73 10.93
CA GLY A 158 -16.44 -0.47 10.26
C GLY A 158 -15.45 -1.03 9.23
N ASP A 159 -14.96 -0.16 8.34
CA ASP A 159 -14.04 -0.54 7.27
C ASP A 159 -12.70 -1.03 7.83
N ILE A 160 -12.19 -0.35 8.87
CA ILE A 160 -10.98 -0.76 9.59
C ILE A 160 -11.14 -2.16 10.17
N ARG A 161 -12.28 -2.43 10.81
CA ARG A 161 -12.55 -3.75 11.38
C ARG A 161 -12.58 -4.82 10.31
N LEU A 162 -13.24 -4.56 9.19
CA LEU A 162 -13.26 -5.49 8.06
C LEU A 162 -11.84 -5.79 7.55
N VAL A 163 -11.00 -4.76 7.36
CA VAL A 163 -9.62 -4.95 6.90
C VAL A 163 -8.77 -5.69 7.95
N ALA A 164 -8.90 -5.35 9.22
CA ALA A 164 -8.19 -6.02 10.31
C ALA A 164 -8.59 -7.49 10.46
N GLU A 165 -9.89 -7.81 10.40
CA GLU A 165 -10.40 -9.19 10.42
C GLU A 165 -9.86 -9.99 9.24
N PHE A 166 -9.79 -9.38 8.05
CA PHE A 166 -9.20 -9.99 6.87
C PHE A 166 -7.71 -10.28 7.06
N ALA A 167 -6.94 -9.27 7.48
CA ALA A 167 -5.52 -9.39 7.71
C ALA A 167 -5.22 -10.45 8.80
N THR A 168 -6.03 -10.52 9.86
CA THR A 168 -5.93 -11.51 10.92
C THR A 168 -6.17 -12.91 10.39
N ARG A 169 -7.26 -13.12 9.64
CA ARG A 169 -7.60 -14.42 9.03
C ARG A 169 -6.47 -14.94 8.13
N HIS A 170 -5.78 -14.04 7.44
CA HIS A 170 -4.71 -14.38 6.50
C HIS A 170 -3.29 -14.23 7.06
N GLN A 171 -3.15 -13.97 8.37
CA GLN A 171 -1.86 -13.80 9.06
C GLN A 171 -0.96 -12.78 8.35
N LEU A 172 -1.49 -11.57 8.17
CA LEU A 172 -0.82 -10.45 7.51
C LEU A 172 -0.54 -9.32 8.51
N TYR A 173 0.64 -8.74 8.45
CA TYR A 173 0.96 -7.46 9.08
C TYR A 173 0.44 -6.30 8.23
N LEU A 174 0.02 -5.21 8.87
CA LEU A 174 -0.05 -3.91 8.20
C LEU A 174 1.29 -3.21 8.39
N VAL A 175 1.90 -2.77 7.29
CA VAL A 175 3.18 -2.06 7.32
C VAL A 175 3.01 -0.68 6.68
N ASP A 176 3.42 0.37 7.40
CA ASP A 176 3.60 1.73 6.87
C ASP A 176 5.10 2.00 6.77
N TRP A 177 5.62 1.83 5.56
CA TRP A 177 7.05 1.91 5.30
C TRP A 177 7.60 3.32 5.53
N CYS A 178 6.81 4.35 5.24
CA CYS A 178 7.23 5.74 5.39
C CYS A 178 7.31 6.16 6.86
N ARG A 179 6.43 5.63 7.72
CA ARG A 179 6.43 5.90 9.16
C ARG A 179 7.34 4.99 9.97
N VAL A 180 7.86 3.92 9.36
CA VAL A 180 8.64 2.88 10.04
C VAL A 180 7.78 2.11 11.05
N ASP A 181 6.53 1.85 10.68
CA ASP A 181 5.59 1.17 11.56
C ASP A 181 5.17 -0.19 10.99
N GLN A 182 5.04 -1.15 11.90
CA GLN A 182 4.48 -2.47 11.65
C GLN A 182 3.46 -2.76 12.75
N PHE A 183 2.25 -3.08 12.34
CA PHE A 183 1.15 -3.38 13.25
C PHE A 183 0.74 -4.84 13.12
N PRO A 184 0.43 -5.53 14.23
CA PRO A 184 -0.34 -6.75 14.14
C PRO A 184 -1.72 -6.43 13.56
N PRO A 185 -2.41 -7.40 12.96
CA PRO A 185 -3.66 -7.16 12.23
C PRO A 185 -4.90 -6.91 13.11
N THR A 186 -4.78 -6.18 14.22
CA THR A 186 -5.93 -5.88 15.09
C THR A 186 -6.57 -4.54 14.69
N ALA A 187 -7.88 -4.43 14.93
CA ALA A 187 -8.62 -3.20 14.64
C ALA A 187 -8.14 -2.02 15.50
N GLU A 188 -7.67 -2.28 16.72
CA GLU A 188 -7.16 -1.29 17.66
C GLU A 188 -5.92 -0.56 17.10
N TYR A 189 -4.89 -1.32 16.71
CA TYR A 189 -3.68 -0.73 16.12
C TYR A 189 -3.96 0.01 14.81
N PHE A 190 -4.87 -0.52 14.01
CA PHE A 190 -5.25 0.10 12.75
C PHE A 190 -5.96 1.44 12.97
N GLN A 191 -6.81 1.55 14.01
CA GLN A 191 -7.42 2.81 14.43
C GLN A 191 -6.37 3.82 14.93
N GLU A 192 -5.39 3.37 15.73
CA GLU A 192 -4.30 4.21 16.21
C GLU A 192 -3.49 4.80 15.04
N TRP A 193 -3.11 3.95 14.08
CA TRP A 193 -2.39 4.35 12.87
C TRP A 193 -3.14 5.42 12.04
N LEU A 194 -4.44 5.23 11.79
CA LEU A 194 -5.26 6.21 11.06
C LEU A 194 -5.42 7.53 11.80
N SER A 195 -5.47 7.49 13.12
CA SER A 195 -5.57 8.70 13.95
C SER A 195 -4.26 9.50 14.01
N GLY A 196 -3.17 8.96 13.45
CA GLY A 196 -1.84 9.58 13.46
C GLY A 196 -1.21 9.61 14.86
N ARG A 197 -1.61 8.69 15.75
CA ARG A 197 -1.12 8.60 17.14
C ARG A 197 -0.07 7.50 17.34
N SER A 198 0.35 6.84 16.27
CA SER A 198 1.48 5.90 16.21
C SER A 198 2.80 6.66 16.22
#